data_AF-A0A261FDX1-F1
#
_entry.id   AF-A0A261FDX1-F1
#
_cell.length_a   1.000
_cell.length_b   1.000
_cell.length_c   1.000
_cell.angle_alpha   90.00
_cell.angle_beta   90.00
_cell.angle_gamma   90.00
#
_symmetry.space_group_name_H-M   'P 1'
#
loop_
_entity.id
_entity.type
_entity.pdbx_description
1 polymer ?
#
loop_
_entity_poly.entity_id
_entity_poly.type
_entity_poly.pdbx_seq_one_letter_code
_entity_poly.pdbx_strand_id
1 'polypeptide(L)'
;MRIMFVCTGNVCRSPMGELMMKRYLAGSSIVVSSAGVKGLKSHPIHQSSAKLMTSVGIDSSAFRSRPLTADMAQDSDLILCFEKEQRRDIVSMAPMTVNYTFLVTEFANMCLYSAQQQLVKGRTLEERLQSVIDAASFIRPMIPAPRDVDDPMGKSFDVFCRAAEQTNKALWIILDSMRKHYVDGGAGSGTKGGKVEPVNATTVIAPTATAGSPDAGSSTGRSAIESVGSSAETVVLPPIAAPVDAGVDRGKATLTK
;
A
#
# COMPACT_ATOMS: atom_id res chain seq x y z
N MET A 1 11.48 -13.05 6.84
CA MET A 1 10.01 -12.95 6.75
C MET A 1 9.58 -12.90 5.29
N ARG A 2 8.51 -13.61 4.92
CA ARG A 2 7.92 -13.67 3.57
C ARG A 2 6.49 -13.11 3.60
N ILE A 3 6.28 -12.00 2.87
CA ILE A 3 4.99 -11.33 2.74
C ILE A 3 4.39 -11.65 1.37
N MET A 4 3.14 -12.10 1.34
CA MET A 4 2.42 -12.41 0.11
C MET A 4 1.18 -11.54 -0.05
N PHE A 5 1.08 -10.83 -1.18
CA PHE A 5 -0.14 -10.14 -1.57
C PHE A 5 -1.02 -11.05 -2.44
N VAL A 6 -2.32 -11.12 -2.14
CA VAL A 6 -3.25 -11.96 -2.89
C VAL A 6 -4.47 -11.15 -3.34
N CYS A 7 -4.79 -11.19 -4.62
CA CYS A 7 -6.06 -10.68 -5.15
C CYS A 7 -6.73 -11.76 -6.02
N THR A 8 -7.72 -11.40 -6.85
CA THR A 8 -8.38 -12.38 -7.73
C THR A 8 -7.46 -12.89 -8.85
N GLY A 9 -7.09 -12.03 -9.81
CA GLY A 9 -6.36 -12.44 -11.03
C GLY A 9 -4.83 -12.28 -11.00
N ASN A 10 -4.27 -11.68 -9.94
CA ASN A 10 -2.85 -11.31 -9.84
C ASN A 10 -2.33 -10.39 -10.96
N VAL A 11 -3.15 -9.44 -11.39
CA VAL A 11 -2.77 -8.48 -12.45
C VAL A 11 -3.03 -7.00 -12.10
N CYS A 12 -3.82 -6.71 -11.05
CA CYS A 12 -4.13 -5.33 -10.64
C CYS A 12 -3.63 -5.01 -9.24
N ARG A 13 -4.39 -5.36 -8.19
CA ARG A 13 -4.12 -4.94 -6.80
C ARG A 13 -2.92 -5.62 -6.16
N SER A 14 -2.84 -6.96 -6.22
CA SER A 14 -1.72 -7.66 -5.60
C SER A 14 -0.34 -7.36 -6.22
N PRO A 15 -0.21 -7.16 -7.55
CA PRO A 15 1.04 -6.66 -8.13
C PRO A 15 1.40 -5.24 -7.66
N MET A 16 0.42 -4.32 -7.57
CA MET A 16 0.67 -2.97 -7.04
C MET A 16 1.17 -3.04 -5.59
N GLY A 17 0.52 -3.83 -4.74
CA GLY A 17 0.94 -4.05 -3.35
C GLY A 17 2.36 -4.63 -3.24
N GLU A 18 2.67 -5.67 -4.02
CA GLU A 18 4.01 -6.28 -4.05
C GLU A 18 5.08 -5.25 -4.45
N LEU A 19 4.88 -4.57 -5.57
CA LEU A 19 5.86 -3.66 -6.16
C LEU A 19 6.11 -2.43 -5.28
N MET A 20 5.05 -1.84 -4.73
CA MET A 20 5.16 -0.74 -3.77
C MET A 20 5.87 -1.18 -2.49
N MET A 21 5.49 -2.32 -1.92
CA MET A 21 6.10 -2.82 -0.68
C MET A 21 7.58 -3.19 -0.89
N LYS A 22 7.95 -3.80 -2.03
CA LYS A 22 9.36 -4.00 -2.41
C LYS A 22 10.14 -2.70 -2.45
N ARG A 23 9.55 -1.64 -3.01
CA ARG A 23 10.18 -0.31 -3.08
C ARG A 23 10.43 0.28 -1.70
N TYR A 24 9.46 0.16 -0.80
CA TYR A 24 9.58 0.63 0.60
C TYR A 24 10.60 -0.17 1.41
N LEU A 25 10.71 -1.47 1.15
CA LEU A 25 11.55 -2.42 1.88
C LEU A 25 12.91 -2.67 1.21
N ALA A 26 13.30 -1.82 0.26
CA ALA A 26 14.58 -1.93 -0.42
C ALA A 26 15.75 -1.94 0.59
N GLY A 27 16.57 -3.00 0.56
CA GLY A 27 17.67 -3.22 1.50
C GLY A 27 17.32 -4.00 2.77
N SER A 28 16.06 -4.38 2.97
CA SER A 28 15.65 -5.29 4.06
C SER A 28 15.80 -6.77 3.67
N SER A 29 15.71 -7.67 4.66
CA SER A 29 15.71 -9.12 4.45
C SER A 29 14.32 -9.70 4.09
N ILE A 30 13.29 -8.84 4.06
CA ILE A 30 11.91 -9.24 3.83
C ILE A 30 11.71 -9.55 2.36
N VAL A 31 11.23 -10.76 2.08
CA VAL A 31 10.87 -11.17 0.72
C VAL A 31 9.40 -10.87 0.51
N VAL A 32 9.09 -10.09 -0.52
CA VAL A 32 7.72 -9.76 -0.90
C VAL A 32 7.37 -10.44 -2.22
N SER A 33 6.18 -11.00 -2.31
CA SER A 33 5.66 -11.58 -3.55
C SER A 33 4.15 -11.43 -3.65
N SER A 34 3.56 -11.77 -4.80
CA SER A 34 2.11 -11.80 -4.97
C SER A 34 1.64 -13.04 -5.73
N ALA A 35 0.34 -13.31 -5.60
CA ALA A 35 -0.38 -14.36 -6.31
C ALA A 35 -1.86 -13.98 -6.44
N GLY A 36 -2.67 -14.88 -7.03
CA GLY A 36 -4.12 -14.68 -7.12
C GLY A 36 -4.91 -15.95 -6.92
N VAL A 37 -6.03 -15.88 -6.19
CA VAL A 37 -6.90 -17.04 -5.91
C VAL A 37 -7.45 -17.67 -7.20
N LYS A 38 -7.62 -16.86 -8.24
CA LYS A 38 -7.93 -17.27 -9.63
C LYS A 38 -6.88 -16.68 -10.57
N GLY A 39 -5.61 -16.73 -10.14
CA GLY A 39 -4.52 -16.03 -10.78
C GLY A 39 -4.27 -16.51 -12.20
N LEU A 40 -4.04 -15.55 -13.10
CA LEU A 40 -3.63 -15.85 -14.47
C LEU A 40 -2.19 -16.34 -14.47
N LYS A 41 -1.83 -17.28 -15.35
CA LYS A 41 -0.46 -17.79 -15.47
C LYS A 41 0.37 -16.90 -16.39
N SER A 42 1.48 -16.36 -15.87
CA SER A 42 2.50 -15.65 -16.64
C SER A 42 2.02 -14.44 -17.46
N HIS A 43 0.94 -13.77 -17.03
CA HIS A 43 0.49 -12.54 -17.67
C HIS A 43 1.27 -11.34 -17.14
N PRO A 44 1.47 -10.29 -17.96
CA PRO A 44 1.98 -9.02 -17.44
C PRO A 44 0.97 -8.40 -16.47
N ILE A 45 1.44 -7.43 -15.69
CA ILE A 45 0.55 -6.57 -14.90
C ILE A 45 -0.43 -5.84 -15.84
N HIS A 46 -1.63 -5.53 -15.36
CA HIS A 46 -2.61 -4.76 -16.10
C HIS A 46 -2.06 -3.40 -16.50
N GLN A 47 -2.34 -2.94 -17.72
CA GLN A 47 -1.73 -1.71 -18.28
C GLN A 47 -1.97 -0.47 -17.41
N SER A 48 -3.18 -0.29 -16.87
CA SER A 48 -3.48 0.82 -15.95
C SER A 48 -2.65 0.75 -14.66
N SER A 49 -2.45 -0.45 -14.09
CA SER A 49 -1.60 -0.64 -12.92
C SER A 49 -0.11 -0.42 -13.26
N ALA A 50 0.36 -0.86 -14.43
CA ALA A 50 1.71 -0.55 -14.91
C ALA A 50 1.95 0.96 -15.04
N LYS A 51 0.99 1.70 -15.61
CA LYS A 51 1.05 3.16 -15.73
C LYS A 51 1.22 3.82 -14.37
N LEU A 52 0.43 3.39 -13.38
CA LEU A 52 0.51 3.87 -12.00
C LEU A 52 1.84 3.53 -11.31
N MET A 53 2.39 2.34 -11.55
CA MET A 53 3.72 1.98 -11.01
C MET A 53 4.82 2.83 -11.65
N THR A 54 4.72 3.06 -12.96
CA THR A 54 5.66 3.89 -13.71
C THR A 54 5.64 5.35 -13.22
N SER A 55 4.47 5.91 -12.92
CA SER A 55 4.36 7.29 -12.42
C SER A 55 5.05 7.52 -11.07
N VAL A 56 5.30 6.45 -10.30
CA VAL A 56 6.05 6.50 -9.03
C VAL A 56 7.47 5.90 -9.14
N GLY A 57 7.97 5.74 -10.37
CA GLY A 57 9.33 5.27 -10.64
C GLY A 57 9.56 3.78 -10.37
N ILE A 58 8.52 2.95 -10.42
CA ILE A 58 8.63 1.50 -10.29
C ILE A 58 8.47 0.84 -11.68
N ASP A 59 9.51 0.14 -12.14
CA ASP A 59 9.41 -0.71 -13.32
C ASP A 59 8.65 -2.02 -12.99
N SER A 60 7.65 -2.32 -13.81
CA SER A 60 6.80 -3.51 -13.70
C SER A 60 6.92 -4.44 -14.90
N SER A 61 7.83 -4.16 -15.84
CA SER A 61 8.01 -4.89 -17.10
C SER A 61 8.35 -6.38 -16.89
N ALA A 62 9.10 -6.69 -15.84
CA ALA A 62 9.49 -8.04 -15.46
C ALA A 62 8.42 -8.80 -14.66
N PHE A 63 7.36 -8.13 -14.18
CA PHE A 63 6.31 -8.76 -13.39
C PHE A 63 5.57 -9.83 -14.20
N ARG A 64 5.33 -10.99 -13.60
CA ARG A 64 4.52 -12.06 -14.18
C ARG A 64 3.54 -12.59 -13.14
N SER A 65 2.27 -12.61 -13.52
CA SER A 65 1.20 -13.13 -12.67
C SER A 65 1.33 -14.64 -12.46
N ARG A 66 0.80 -15.13 -11.35
CA ARG A 66 0.73 -16.57 -11.04
C ARG A 66 -0.50 -16.93 -10.22
N PRO A 67 -1.07 -18.13 -10.40
CA PRO A 67 -2.09 -18.66 -9.53
C PRO A 67 -1.51 -18.90 -8.13
N LEU A 68 -2.31 -18.64 -7.10
CA LEU A 68 -2.01 -19.05 -5.74
C LEU A 68 -2.09 -20.58 -5.65
N THR A 69 -1.16 -21.17 -4.90
CA THR A 69 -1.16 -22.59 -4.52
C THR A 69 -1.17 -22.69 -3.00
N ALA A 70 -1.60 -23.84 -2.46
CA ALA A 70 -1.58 -24.08 -1.02
C ALA A 70 -0.16 -23.97 -0.45
N ASP A 71 0.84 -24.53 -1.13
CA ASP A 71 2.25 -24.47 -0.72
C ASP A 71 2.75 -23.03 -0.64
N MET A 72 2.46 -22.21 -1.66
CA MET A 72 2.81 -20.79 -1.65
C MET A 72 2.20 -20.04 -0.47
N ALA A 73 0.94 -20.35 -0.14
CA ALA A 73 0.27 -19.75 1.00
C ALA A 73 0.90 -20.19 2.33
N GLN A 74 1.18 -21.49 2.48
CA GLN A 74 1.78 -22.06 3.69
C GLN A 74 3.23 -21.63 3.90
N ASP A 75 3.97 -21.38 2.83
CA ASP A 75 5.32 -20.85 2.89
C ASP A 75 5.34 -19.38 3.34
N SER A 76 4.23 -18.67 3.34
CA SER A 76 4.19 -17.25 3.72
C SER A 76 4.10 -17.05 5.23
N ASP A 77 4.79 -16.03 5.75
CA ASP A 77 4.68 -15.63 7.17
C ASP A 77 3.54 -14.62 7.38
N LEU A 78 3.16 -13.89 6.32
CA LEU A 78 2.08 -12.92 6.30
C LEU A 78 1.41 -12.88 4.92
N ILE A 79 0.09 -13.02 4.87
CA ILE A 79 -0.72 -12.90 3.65
C ILE A 79 -1.64 -11.69 3.78
N LEU A 80 -1.56 -10.78 2.80
CA LEU A 80 -2.39 -9.58 2.70
C LEU A 80 -3.27 -9.65 1.45
N CYS A 81 -4.59 -9.63 1.66
CA CYS A 81 -5.58 -9.60 0.59
C CYS A 81 -6.40 -8.31 0.61
N PHE A 82 -7.25 -8.11 -0.40
CA PHE A 82 -7.92 -6.83 -0.65
C PHE A 82 -9.43 -6.88 -0.34
N GLU A 83 -10.01 -8.08 -0.30
CA GLU A 83 -11.43 -8.34 -0.05
C GLU A 83 -11.61 -9.55 0.88
N LYS A 84 -12.76 -9.59 1.59
CA LYS A 84 -13.12 -10.70 2.49
C LYS A 84 -13.31 -12.02 1.75
N GLU A 85 -13.84 -11.97 0.54
CA GLU A 85 -14.04 -13.14 -0.32
C GLU A 85 -12.71 -13.79 -0.67
N GLN A 86 -11.69 -13.00 -0.97
CA GLN A 86 -10.34 -13.49 -1.24
C GLN A 86 -9.76 -14.17 0.01
N ARG A 87 -9.91 -13.56 1.18
CA ARG A 87 -9.51 -14.17 2.46
C ARG A 87 -10.19 -15.52 2.68
N ARG A 88 -11.50 -15.59 2.45
CA ARG A 88 -12.29 -16.83 2.58
C ARG A 88 -11.77 -17.91 1.62
N ASP A 89 -11.49 -17.56 0.38
CA ASP A 89 -10.97 -18.49 -0.63
C ASP A 89 -9.55 -18.99 -0.27
N ILE A 90 -8.67 -18.11 0.22
CA ILE A 90 -7.32 -18.47 0.69
C ILE A 90 -7.40 -19.46 1.85
N VAL A 91 -8.18 -19.16 2.89
CA VAL A 91 -8.32 -20.01 4.08
C VAL A 91 -9.02 -21.33 3.72
N SER A 92 -9.95 -21.34 2.77
CA SER A 92 -10.57 -22.57 2.28
C SER A 92 -9.57 -23.48 1.58
N MET A 93 -8.64 -22.91 0.81
CA MET A 93 -7.57 -23.65 0.12
C MET A 93 -6.46 -24.11 1.08
N ALA A 94 -6.07 -23.27 2.04
CA ALA A 94 -4.99 -23.52 2.98
C ALA A 94 -5.41 -23.13 4.41
N PRO A 95 -6.14 -24.00 5.15
CA PRO A 95 -6.73 -23.66 6.45
C PRO A 95 -5.72 -23.20 7.51
N MET A 96 -4.49 -23.70 7.47
CA MET A 96 -3.41 -23.34 8.40
C MET A 96 -3.01 -21.85 8.32
N THR A 97 -3.40 -21.16 7.26
CA THR A 97 -3.04 -19.76 7.01
C THR A 97 -3.94 -18.74 7.73
N VAL A 98 -4.99 -19.20 8.42
CA VAL A 98 -6.00 -18.33 9.05
C VAL A 98 -5.43 -17.28 10.01
N ASN A 99 -4.36 -17.63 10.71
CA ASN A 99 -3.74 -16.78 11.74
C ASN A 99 -2.86 -15.67 11.17
N TYR A 100 -2.38 -15.84 9.94
CA TYR A 100 -1.50 -14.87 9.27
C TYR A 100 -2.06 -14.35 7.94
N THR A 101 -3.36 -14.56 7.68
CA THR A 101 -4.07 -13.99 6.53
C THR A 101 -5.00 -12.87 6.97
N PHE A 102 -4.81 -11.68 6.39
CA PHE A 102 -5.56 -10.47 6.74
C PHE A 102 -5.97 -9.69 5.49
N LEU A 103 -6.98 -8.82 5.63
CA LEU A 103 -7.14 -7.74 4.67
C LEU A 103 -6.01 -6.72 4.89
N VAL A 104 -5.52 -6.09 3.82
CA VAL A 104 -4.43 -5.10 3.91
C VAL A 104 -4.80 -3.92 4.82
N THR A 105 -6.06 -3.48 4.77
CA THR A 105 -6.60 -2.42 5.63
C THR A 105 -6.79 -2.87 7.08
N GLU A 106 -7.20 -4.12 7.31
CA GLU A 106 -7.30 -4.74 8.64
C GLU A 106 -5.93 -4.74 9.32
N PHE A 107 -4.92 -5.27 8.63
CA PHE A 107 -3.58 -5.39 9.17
C PHE A 107 -2.94 -4.02 9.42
N ALA A 108 -3.19 -3.04 8.55
CA ALA A 108 -2.79 -1.65 8.78
C ALA A 108 -3.41 -1.07 10.05
N ASN A 109 -4.71 -1.28 10.28
CA ASN A 109 -5.37 -0.83 11.52
C ASN A 109 -4.81 -1.54 12.75
N MET A 110 -4.49 -2.84 12.66
CA MET A 110 -3.86 -3.59 13.75
C MET A 110 -2.47 -3.06 14.08
N CYS A 111 -1.67 -2.73 13.06
CA CYS A 111 -0.35 -2.13 13.23
C CYS A 111 -0.46 -0.77 13.93
N LEU A 112 -1.37 0.09 13.46
CA LEU A 112 -1.61 1.41 14.03
C LEU A 112 -2.05 1.32 15.49
N TYR A 113 -3.03 0.47 15.79
CA TYR A 113 -3.50 0.25 17.16
C TYR A 113 -2.37 -0.26 18.06
N SER A 114 -1.60 -1.25 17.59
CA SER A 114 -0.48 -1.81 18.36
C SER A 114 0.58 -0.77 18.68
N ALA A 115 0.89 0.12 17.73
CA ALA A 115 1.82 1.22 17.92
C ALA A 115 1.29 2.22 18.96
N GLN A 116 0.02 2.63 18.86
CA GLN A 116 -0.61 3.57 19.79
C GLN A 116 -0.68 3.02 21.22
N GLN A 117 -0.87 1.71 21.37
CA GLN A 117 -0.95 1.04 22.67
C GLN A 117 0.39 0.50 23.17
N GLN A 118 1.51 0.79 22.47
CA GLN A 118 2.85 0.30 22.83
C GLN A 118 2.94 -1.23 22.95
N LEU A 119 2.18 -1.95 22.12
CA LEU A 119 2.13 -3.42 22.10
C LEU A 119 3.14 -4.03 21.11
N VAL A 120 3.76 -3.21 20.27
CA VAL A 120 4.76 -3.66 19.28
C VAL A 120 6.04 -4.10 19.99
N LYS A 121 6.51 -5.32 19.70
CA LYS A 121 7.72 -5.91 20.29
C LYS A 121 8.73 -6.24 19.20
N GLY A 122 10.02 -6.19 19.53
CA GLY A 122 11.09 -6.58 18.61
C GLY A 122 11.97 -5.43 18.15
N ARG A 123 13.21 -5.77 17.81
CA ARG A 123 14.27 -4.86 17.38
C ARG A 123 14.28 -4.67 15.86
N THR A 124 13.95 -5.73 15.13
CA THR A 124 13.89 -5.71 13.66
C THR A 124 12.48 -5.38 13.16
N LEU A 125 12.33 -5.04 11.88
CA LEU A 125 10.99 -4.83 11.29
C LEU A 125 10.20 -6.15 11.28
N GLU A 126 10.88 -7.24 10.98
CA GLU A 126 10.36 -8.60 10.94
C GLU A 126 9.77 -9.02 12.29
N GLU A 127 10.52 -8.82 13.38
CA GLU A 127 10.04 -9.14 14.73
C GLU A 127 8.82 -8.29 15.12
N ARG A 128 8.82 -7.01 14.71
CA ARG A 128 7.71 -6.09 15.01
C ARG A 128 6.44 -6.46 14.27
N LEU A 129 6.54 -6.77 12.99
CA LEU A 129 5.42 -7.31 12.21
C LEU A 129 4.93 -8.64 12.80
N GLN A 130 5.84 -9.53 13.19
CA GLN A 130 5.48 -10.81 13.82
C GLN A 130 4.74 -10.60 15.13
N SER A 131 5.16 -9.64 15.97
CA SER A 131 4.46 -9.35 17.24
C SER A 131 3.01 -8.94 17.05
N VAL A 132 2.68 -8.24 15.95
CA VAL A 132 1.30 -7.86 15.61
C VAL A 132 0.51 -9.07 15.12
N ILE A 133 1.12 -9.97 14.34
CA ILE A 133 0.51 -11.23 13.88
C ILE A 133 0.18 -12.11 15.09
N ASP A 134 1.10 -12.26 16.04
CA ASP A 134 0.91 -13.09 17.23
C ASP A 134 -0.22 -12.53 18.14
N ALA A 135 -0.35 -11.21 18.21
CA ALA A 135 -1.39 -10.52 18.98
C ALA A 135 -2.74 -10.40 18.23
N ALA A 136 -2.85 -10.94 17.00
CA ALA A 136 -3.96 -10.67 16.11
C ALA A 136 -5.35 -10.97 16.68
N SER A 137 -5.50 -12.14 17.28
CA SER A 137 -6.77 -12.59 17.87
C SER A 137 -7.25 -11.69 19.01
N PHE A 138 -6.31 -11.06 19.73
CA PHE A 138 -6.62 -10.12 20.81
C PHE A 138 -6.95 -8.71 20.29
N ILE A 139 -6.29 -8.26 19.22
CA ILE A 139 -6.44 -6.90 18.69
C ILE A 139 -7.71 -6.75 17.83
N ARG A 140 -8.09 -7.78 17.07
CA ARG A 140 -9.22 -7.73 16.12
C ARG A 140 -10.52 -7.15 16.69
N PRO A 141 -10.97 -7.51 17.92
CA PRO A 141 -12.18 -6.93 18.51
C PRO A 141 -12.06 -5.44 18.88
N MET A 142 -10.84 -4.92 18.99
CA MET A 142 -10.55 -3.55 19.45
C MET A 142 -10.41 -2.54 18.30
N ILE A 143 -10.42 -3.00 17.05
CA ILE A 143 -10.24 -2.16 15.87
C ILE A 143 -11.51 -2.06 15.03
N PRO A 144 -11.67 -0.99 14.23
CA PRO A 144 -12.82 -0.87 13.32
C PRO A 144 -12.88 -2.03 12.34
N ALA A 145 -14.10 -2.36 11.91
CA ALA A 145 -14.31 -3.36 10.87
C ALA A 145 -13.51 -3.00 9.60
N PRO A 146 -12.83 -3.99 8.99
CA PRO A 146 -12.00 -3.73 7.83
C PRO A 146 -12.86 -3.38 6.62
N ARG A 147 -12.33 -2.48 5.79
CA ARG A 147 -12.92 -2.08 4.52
C ARG A 147 -12.14 -2.71 3.38
N ASP A 148 -12.86 -3.15 2.37
CA ASP A 148 -12.23 -3.68 1.16
C ASP A 148 -11.55 -2.56 0.37
N VAL A 149 -10.53 -2.94 -0.41
CA VAL A 149 -9.91 -2.04 -1.40
C VAL A 149 -10.67 -2.20 -2.71
N ASP A 150 -11.08 -1.08 -3.31
CA ASP A 150 -11.85 -1.03 -4.56
C ASP A 150 -11.28 -2.00 -5.61
N ASP A 151 -12.12 -2.83 -6.24
CA ASP A 151 -11.68 -3.67 -7.36
C ASP A 151 -11.72 -2.89 -8.69
N PRO A 152 -10.57 -2.57 -9.31
CA PRO A 152 -10.55 -1.78 -10.53
C PRO A 152 -10.80 -2.59 -11.80
N MET A 153 -10.86 -3.93 -11.73
CA MET A 153 -10.95 -4.77 -12.92
C MET A 153 -12.23 -4.47 -13.74
N GLY A 154 -12.06 -4.12 -15.02
CA GLY A 154 -13.17 -3.75 -15.91
C GLY A 154 -13.79 -2.37 -15.60
N LYS A 155 -13.13 -1.53 -14.81
CA LYS A 155 -13.59 -0.19 -14.41
C LYS A 155 -12.73 0.93 -15.01
N SER A 156 -13.13 2.18 -14.79
CA SER A 156 -12.38 3.37 -15.24
C SER A 156 -11.02 3.50 -14.56
N PHE A 157 -10.13 4.30 -15.16
CA PHE A 157 -8.80 4.56 -14.62
C PHE A 157 -8.82 5.15 -13.22
N ASP A 158 -9.81 5.99 -12.87
CA ASP A 158 -9.95 6.57 -11.53
C ASP A 158 -10.11 5.51 -10.44
N VAL A 159 -10.75 4.37 -10.75
CA VAL A 159 -10.86 3.25 -9.80
C VAL A 159 -9.51 2.58 -9.58
N PHE A 160 -8.67 2.51 -10.62
CA PHE A 160 -7.27 2.07 -10.46
C PHE A 160 -6.49 3.01 -9.55
N CYS A 161 -6.64 4.33 -9.74
CA CYS A 161 -6.00 5.33 -8.88
C CYS A 161 -6.42 5.14 -7.42
N ARG A 162 -7.74 5.07 -7.14
CA ARG A 162 -8.26 4.86 -5.78
C ARG A 162 -7.75 3.56 -5.16
N ALA A 163 -7.76 2.45 -5.89
CA ALA A 163 -7.26 1.18 -5.39
C ALA A 163 -5.76 1.25 -5.05
N ALA A 164 -4.97 1.92 -5.89
CA ALA A 164 -3.54 2.13 -5.66
C ALA A 164 -3.29 3.06 -4.45
N GLU A 165 -4.05 4.13 -4.28
CA GLU A 165 -3.98 5.04 -3.13
C GLU A 165 -4.36 4.35 -1.82
N GLN A 166 -5.47 3.61 -1.81
CA GLN A 166 -5.91 2.81 -0.66
C GLN A 166 -4.84 1.80 -0.25
N THR A 167 -4.26 1.10 -1.25
CA THR A 167 -3.16 0.15 -1.02
C THR A 167 -1.93 0.86 -0.45
N ASN A 168 -1.46 1.92 -1.11
CA ASN A 168 -0.27 2.67 -0.68
C ASN A 168 -0.44 3.25 0.73
N LYS A 169 -1.61 3.80 1.04
CA LYS A 169 -1.95 4.31 2.37
C LYS A 169 -1.86 3.22 3.43
N ALA A 170 -2.42 2.02 3.16
CA ALA A 170 -2.34 0.91 4.08
C ALA A 170 -0.89 0.46 4.31
N LEU A 171 -0.07 0.35 3.25
CA LEU A 171 1.35 0.02 3.36
C LEU A 171 2.12 1.06 4.18
N TRP A 172 1.87 2.34 3.92
CA TRP A 172 2.49 3.41 4.68
C TRP A 172 2.14 3.33 6.17
N ILE A 173 0.85 3.12 6.51
CA ILE A 173 0.43 2.95 7.91
C ILE A 173 1.14 1.76 8.56
N ILE A 174 1.22 0.60 7.88
CA ILE A 174 1.92 -0.57 8.40
C ILE A 174 3.37 -0.20 8.74
N LEU A 175 4.11 0.37 7.78
CA LEU A 175 5.53 0.65 7.95
C LEU A 175 5.81 1.78 8.94
N ASP A 176 5.01 2.84 8.93
CA ASP A 176 5.15 3.97 9.86
C ASP A 176 4.84 3.55 11.30
N SER A 177 3.80 2.72 11.49
CA SER A 177 3.49 2.12 12.79
C SER A 177 4.61 1.22 13.31
N MET A 178 5.43 0.66 12.41
CA MET A 178 6.60 -0.13 12.74
C MET A 178 7.89 0.72 12.74
N ARG A 179 7.86 2.05 12.75
CA ARG A 179 9.07 2.85 13.03
C ARG A 179 9.42 2.76 14.51
N LYS A 180 10.68 3.08 14.86
CA LYS A 180 11.26 2.82 16.18
C LYS A 180 10.37 3.38 17.31
N HIS A 181 9.79 2.49 18.14
CA HIS A 181 9.03 2.82 19.36
C HIS A 181 9.84 2.51 20.63
N TYR A 182 11.16 2.66 20.60
CA TYR A 182 11.95 2.55 21.81
C TYR A 182 11.95 3.89 22.54
N VAL A 183 11.26 3.95 23.68
CA VAL A 183 11.71 4.83 24.76
C VAL A 183 12.91 4.10 25.37
N ASP A 184 14.12 4.60 25.14
CA ASP A 184 15.29 4.11 25.87
C ASP A 184 15.02 4.27 27.37
N GLY A 185 14.91 3.15 28.07
CA GLY A 185 14.92 3.12 29.52
C GLY A 185 16.32 3.47 30.01
N GLY A 186 16.63 4.77 30.05
CA GLY A 186 17.95 5.26 30.47
C GLY A 186 18.05 6.78 30.50
N ALA A 187 17.77 7.35 31.68
CA ALA A 187 18.12 8.69 32.17
C ALA A 187 17.59 9.91 31.37
N GLY A 188 16.85 10.78 32.08
CA GLY A 188 16.07 11.85 31.50
C GLY A 188 16.84 13.00 30.86
N SER A 189 16.24 13.54 29.80
CA SER A 189 16.11 14.99 29.62
C SER A 189 14.84 15.23 28.79
N GLY A 190 13.91 15.99 29.37
CA GLY A 190 12.65 16.30 28.71
C GLY A 190 12.88 17.21 27.51
N THR A 191 12.35 16.81 26.35
CA THR A 191 12.04 17.75 25.28
C THR A 191 10.59 17.56 24.88
N LYS A 192 9.83 18.64 25.01
CA LYS A 192 8.37 18.72 24.89
C LYS A 192 7.88 18.14 23.56
N GLY A 193 6.80 17.37 23.63
CA GLY A 193 6.05 16.90 22.48
C GLY A 193 5.63 18.06 21.59
N GLY A 194 6.14 18.05 20.36
CA GLY A 194 5.63 18.88 19.28
C GLY A 194 4.26 18.36 18.87
N LYS A 195 3.24 19.18 19.15
CA LYS A 195 1.86 19.01 18.69
C LYS A 195 1.87 18.91 17.16
N VAL A 196 1.65 17.72 16.60
CA VAL A 196 1.41 17.56 15.16
C VAL A 196 -0.06 17.92 14.94
N GLU A 197 -0.30 19.14 14.46
CA GLU A 197 -1.62 19.51 13.96
C GLU A 197 -1.95 18.70 12.69
N PRO A 198 -3.22 18.28 12.51
CA PRO A 198 -3.61 17.57 11.31
C PRO A 198 -3.47 18.53 10.12
N VAL A 199 -2.67 18.13 9.14
CA VAL A 199 -2.58 18.82 7.85
C VAL A 199 -3.95 18.72 7.17
N ASN A 200 -4.69 19.83 7.19
CA ASN A 200 -5.95 19.99 6.49
C ASN A 200 -5.72 19.75 5.00
N ALA A 201 -6.38 18.72 4.48
CA ALA A 201 -6.64 18.60 3.06
C ALA A 201 -7.61 19.71 2.64
N THR A 202 -7.41 20.21 1.42
CA THR A 202 -8.23 21.21 0.69
C THR A 202 -7.63 22.62 0.69
N THR A 203 -6.84 22.92 -0.33
CA THR A 203 -6.85 24.24 -0.94
C THR A 203 -7.01 24.03 -2.45
N VAL A 204 -8.25 24.14 -2.90
CA VAL A 204 -8.59 24.33 -4.30
C VAL A 204 -8.20 25.77 -4.62
N ILE A 205 -7.14 25.97 -5.41
CA ILE A 205 -6.83 27.27 -5.99
C ILE A 205 -7.62 27.35 -7.29
N ALA A 206 -8.70 28.14 -7.29
CA ALA A 206 -9.43 28.50 -8.49
C ALA A 206 -8.62 29.51 -9.32
N PRO A 207 -8.61 29.43 -10.67
CA PRO A 207 -8.00 30.48 -11.48
C PRO A 207 -8.92 31.72 -11.52
N THR A 208 -8.31 32.87 -11.25
CA THR A 208 -8.91 34.20 -11.34
C THR A 208 -9.21 34.53 -12.80
N ALA A 209 -10.49 34.67 -13.14
CA ALA A 209 -10.92 35.22 -14.42
C ALA A 209 -10.87 36.75 -14.35
N THR A 210 -10.00 37.37 -15.14
CA THR A 210 -9.98 38.82 -15.38
C THR A 210 -11.07 39.17 -16.39
N ALA A 211 -11.99 40.02 -15.96
CA ALA A 211 -13.06 40.58 -16.79
C ALA A 211 -12.49 41.61 -17.78
N GLY A 212 -12.87 41.46 -19.04
CA GLY A 212 -12.75 42.48 -20.09
C GLY A 212 -13.94 42.32 -21.05
N SER A 213 -14.83 43.31 -21.04
CA SER A 213 -15.92 43.56 -22.00
C SER A 213 -15.76 45.01 -22.50
N PRO A 214 -16.47 45.48 -23.54
CA PRO A 214 -17.35 44.80 -24.52
C PRO A 214 -17.02 45.19 -25.99
N ASP A 215 -17.65 44.55 -26.99
CA ASP A 215 -18.67 45.19 -27.87
C ASP A 215 -19.12 44.32 -29.08
N ALA A 216 -20.28 44.69 -29.61
CA ALA A 216 -21.25 43.96 -30.44
C ALA A 216 -20.84 43.49 -31.86
N GLY A 217 -21.61 42.53 -32.41
CA GLY A 217 -21.64 42.23 -33.85
C GLY A 217 -22.31 40.91 -34.23
N SER A 218 -23.19 40.92 -35.23
CA SER A 218 -24.18 39.91 -35.59
C SER A 218 -23.71 38.75 -36.50
N SER A 219 -24.55 37.72 -36.55
CA SER A 219 -24.99 36.94 -37.73
C SER A 219 -24.27 35.63 -38.16
N THR A 220 -25.11 34.58 -38.23
CA THR A 220 -25.20 33.49 -39.23
C THR A 220 -24.04 32.51 -39.47
N GLY A 221 -24.34 31.20 -39.39
CA GLY A 221 -23.86 30.22 -40.39
C GLY A 221 -23.12 28.97 -39.89
N ARG A 222 -23.84 27.83 -39.90
CA ARG A 222 -23.43 26.43 -40.19
C ARG A 222 -21.97 25.95 -39.97
N SER A 223 -21.88 24.88 -39.16
CA SER A 223 -21.22 23.57 -39.42
C SER A 223 -19.69 23.48 -39.53
N ALA A 224 -19.04 22.84 -38.55
CA ALA A 224 -17.96 21.85 -38.74
C ALA A 224 -17.53 21.21 -37.40
N ILE A 225 -17.61 19.88 -37.33
CA ILE A 225 -16.65 18.93 -36.73
C ILE A 225 -15.46 19.54 -35.96
N GLU A 226 -15.42 19.35 -34.64
CA GLU A 226 -14.19 19.47 -33.86
C GLU A 226 -14.03 18.33 -32.85
N SER A 227 -12.79 17.83 -32.84
CA SER A 227 -12.20 16.81 -32.00
C SER A 227 -12.41 17.06 -30.51
N VAL A 228 -13.00 16.09 -29.80
CA VAL A 228 -12.95 16.06 -28.34
C VAL A 228 -11.55 15.59 -27.94
N GLY A 229 -10.70 16.57 -27.66
CA GLY A 229 -9.40 16.37 -27.02
C GLY A 229 -9.58 15.65 -25.69
N SER A 230 -8.92 14.49 -25.58
CA SER A 230 -8.74 13.78 -24.33
C SER A 230 -7.81 14.61 -23.44
N SER A 231 -8.39 15.43 -22.57
CA SER A 231 -7.67 16.00 -21.44
C SER A 231 -7.42 14.88 -20.43
N ALA A 232 -6.30 14.19 -20.60
CA ALA A 232 -5.76 13.28 -19.59
C ALA A 232 -5.28 14.13 -18.41
N GLU A 233 -6.19 14.41 -17.48
CA GLU A 233 -5.82 14.91 -16.17
C GLU A 233 -4.88 13.88 -15.54
N THR A 234 -3.61 14.24 -15.42
CA THR A 234 -2.57 13.32 -14.96
C THR A 234 -2.72 13.16 -13.45
N VAL A 235 -3.54 12.19 -13.04
CA VAL A 235 -3.67 11.78 -11.64
C VAL A 235 -2.37 11.07 -11.25
N VAL A 236 -1.47 11.78 -10.57
CA VAL A 236 -0.20 11.25 -10.07
C VAL A 236 -0.42 10.71 -8.67
N LEU A 237 -0.12 9.41 -8.46
CA LEU A 237 -0.07 8.81 -7.13
C LEU A 237 0.87 9.61 -6.22
N PRO A 238 0.53 9.82 -4.94
CA PRO A 238 1.43 10.52 -4.02
C PRO A 238 2.79 9.81 -3.97
N PRO A 239 3.90 10.57 -3.79
CA PRO A 239 5.23 10.00 -3.79
C PRO A 239 5.35 8.92 -2.71
N ILE A 240 5.92 7.77 -3.11
CA ILE A 240 6.28 6.68 -2.19
C ILE A 240 7.42 7.22 -1.30
N ALA A 241 7.18 7.26 0.02
CA ALA A 241 8.16 7.73 0.98
C ALA A 241 9.49 6.95 0.90
N ALA A 242 10.58 7.60 1.33
CA ALA A 242 11.92 6.99 1.35
C ALA A 242 11.92 5.63 2.08
N PRO A 243 12.84 4.70 1.72
CA PRO A 243 12.93 3.38 2.34
C PRO A 243 12.92 3.52 3.87
N VAL A 244 12.16 2.67 4.55
CA VAL A 244 12.26 2.60 6.01
C VAL A 244 13.69 2.19 6.36
N ASP A 245 14.31 2.92 7.29
CA ASP A 245 15.63 2.63 7.84
C ASP A 245 15.57 1.24 8.50
N ALA A 246 15.83 0.21 7.68
CA ALA A 246 16.01 -1.16 8.11
C ALA A 246 17.31 -1.14 8.91
N GLY A 247 17.21 -0.88 10.21
CA GLY A 247 18.34 -0.77 11.13
C GLY A 247 19.23 -2.01 11.06
N VAL A 248 20.15 -2.02 10.11
CA VAL A 248 21.27 -2.93 10.06
C VAL A 248 22.25 -2.37 11.06
N ASP A 249 22.26 -2.97 12.24
CA ASP A 249 23.36 -2.81 13.19
C ASP A 249 24.62 -3.34 12.50
N ARG A 250 25.38 -2.43 11.88
CA ARG A 250 26.76 -2.71 11.47
C ARG A 250 27.55 -2.86 12.75
N GLY A 251 27.50 -4.06 13.33
CA GLY A 251 28.33 -4.47 14.44
C GLY A 251 29.77 -4.08 14.13
N LYS A 252 30.29 -3.12 14.89
CA LYS A 252 31.71 -2.77 14.89
C LYS A 252 32.46 -4.01 15.34
N ALA A 253 33.00 -4.77 14.40
CA ALA A 253 34.07 -5.70 14.66
C ALA A 253 35.31 -4.86 14.99
N THR A 254 35.51 -4.61 16.29
CA THR A 254 36.78 -4.12 16.82
C THR A 254 37.81 -5.22 16.61
N LEU A 255 38.60 -5.13 15.54
CA LEU A 255 39.86 -5.86 15.43
C LEU A 255 40.85 -5.24 16.42
N THR A 256 41.05 -5.90 17.55
CA THR A 256 42.27 -5.81 18.34
C THR A 256 43.23 -6.89 17.86
N LYS A 257 44.34 -6.47 17.24
CA LYS A 257 45.65 -7.11 17.32
C LYS A 257 46.71 -6.04 17.19
#